data_AF-A0AAW0VYG7-F1
#
_entry.id   AF-A0AAW0VYG7-F1
#
_cell.length_a   1.000
_cell.length_b   1.000
_cell.length_c   1.000
_cell.angle_alpha   90.00
_cell.angle_beta   90.00
_cell.angle_gamma   90.00
#
_symmetry.space_group_name_H-M   'P 1'
#
loop_
_entity.id
_entity.type
_entity.pdbx_description
1 polymer ?
#
loop_
_entity_poly.entity_id
_entity_poly.type
_entity_poly.pdbx_seq_one_letter_code
_entity_poly.pdbx_strand_id
1 'polypeptide(L)'
;ACDPEKSSKKLRKAMKGIGTDARVIIQELTTHQNIQRQEIVEKYKDLYGRDLRKDLMDELGGTFEEAVLALLDSPNDLLVNALNKALKGHGTDEKTLIDILCCLTPDELE
;
A
#
# COMPACT_ATOMS: atom_id res chain seq x y z
N ALA A 1 -20.61 -2.57 5.78
CA ALA A 1 -19.96 -2.93 4.50
C ALA A 1 -19.00 -1.82 4.13
N CYS A 2 -17.81 -2.15 3.65
CA CYS A 2 -16.92 -1.18 2.99
C CYS A 2 -17.65 -0.62 1.76
N ASP A 3 -17.58 0.68 1.53
CA ASP A 3 -18.05 1.31 0.29
C ASP A 3 -16.81 1.84 -0.44
N PRO A 4 -16.28 1.09 -1.42
CA PRO A 4 -15.03 1.44 -2.08
C PRO A 4 -15.14 2.74 -2.87
N GLU A 5 -16.34 3.12 -3.33
CA GLU A 5 -16.57 4.39 -4.02
C GLU A 5 -16.45 5.57 -3.05
N LYS A 6 -17.06 5.44 -1.86
CA LYS A 6 -16.95 6.47 -0.81
C LYS A 6 -15.51 6.66 -0.35
N SER A 7 -14.77 5.56 -0.13
CA SER A 7 -13.37 5.61 0.27
C SER A 7 -12.49 6.23 -0.84
N SER A 8 -12.72 5.86 -2.10
CA SER A 8 -12.04 6.46 -3.27
C SER A 8 -12.24 7.98 -3.34
N LYS A 9 -13.48 8.45 -3.12
CA LYS A 9 -13.81 9.88 -3.11
C LYS A 9 -13.10 10.64 -1.98
N LYS A 10 -13.01 10.04 -0.78
CA LYS A 10 -12.29 10.63 0.35
C LYS A 10 -10.79 10.71 0.07
N LEU A 11 -10.19 9.63 -0.43
CA LEU A 11 -8.77 9.59 -0.80
C LEU A 11 -8.46 10.64 -1.86
N ARG A 12 -9.27 10.73 -2.93
CA ARG A 12 -9.07 11.74 -3.98
C ARG A 12 -9.13 13.16 -3.41
N LYS A 13 -10.06 13.42 -2.48
CA LYS A 13 -10.20 14.71 -1.82
C LYS A 13 -9.00 15.01 -0.90
N ALA A 14 -8.50 14.02 -0.17
CA ALA A 14 -7.35 14.15 0.72
C ALA A 14 -6.05 14.48 -0.05
N MET A 15 -5.96 14.02 -1.30
CA MET A 15 -4.84 14.26 -2.24
C MET A 15 -5.08 15.43 -3.21
N LYS A 16 -6.07 16.30 -2.96
CA LYS A 16 -6.39 17.41 -3.88
C LYS A 16 -6.29 18.75 -3.17
N GLY A 17 -5.38 19.60 -3.64
CA GLY A 17 -5.25 20.99 -3.20
C GLY A 17 -3.83 21.33 -2.80
N ILE A 18 -3.67 22.40 -2.02
CA ILE A 18 -2.38 22.76 -1.44
C ILE A 18 -2.21 21.96 -0.15
N GLY A 19 -1.40 20.92 -0.20
CA GLY A 19 -1.14 20.00 0.91
C GLY A 19 -2.05 18.76 0.89
N THR A 20 -1.60 17.74 1.63
CA THR A 20 -2.22 16.41 1.67
C THR A 20 -2.79 16.13 3.07
N ASP A 21 -4.04 15.67 3.16
CA ASP A 21 -4.64 15.27 4.44
C ASP A 21 -4.22 13.84 4.81
N ALA A 22 -3.02 13.72 5.36
CA ALA A 22 -2.42 12.46 5.78
C ALA A 22 -3.29 11.67 6.78
N ARG A 23 -4.11 12.36 7.60
CA ARG A 23 -4.96 11.70 8.60
C ARG A 23 -6.09 10.92 7.93
N VAL A 24 -6.70 11.50 6.90
CA VAL A 24 -7.73 10.83 6.11
C VAL A 24 -7.15 9.62 5.38
N ILE A 25 -5.95 9.75 4.80
CA ILE A 25 -5.27 8.62 4.13
C ILE A 25 -5.04 7.48 5.12
N ILE A 26 -4.45 7.75 6.29
CA ILE A 26 -4.22 6.75 7.33
C ILE A 26 -5.54 6.10 7.75
N GLN A 27 -6.56 6.91 8.05
CA GLN A 27 -7.85 6.41 8.51
C GLN A 27 -8.48 5.48 7.47
N GLU A 28 -8.52 5.89 6.19
CA GLU A 28 -9.11 5.05 5.15
C GLU A 28 -8.26 3.82 4.86
N LEU A 29 -6.92 3.83 4.96
CA LEU A 29 -6.15 2.60 4.68
C LEU A 29 -6.10 1.62 5.87
N THR A 30 -6.12 2.12 7.10
CA THR A 30 -5.97 1.26 8.31
C THR A 30 -7.28 0.67 8.82
N THR A 31 -8.43 1.24 8.43
CA THR A 31 -9.75 0.73 8.86
C THR A 31 -10.34 -0.34 7.94
N HIS A 32 -9.67 -0.62 6.81
CA HIS A 32 -10.11 -1.61 5.83
C HIS A 32 -9.20 -2.83 5.82
N GLN A 33 -9.76 -3.99 5.51
CA GLN A 33 -8.99 -5.21 5.24
C GLN A 33 -8.23 -5.08 3.91
N ASN A 34 -7.19 -5.89 3.69
CA ASN A 34 -6.41 -5.81 2.44
C ASN A 34 -7.29 -6.00 1.20
N ILE A 35 -8.18 -7.00 1.21
CA ILE A 35 -9.10 -7.25 0.09
C ILE A 35 -9.98 -6.03 -0.24
N GLN A 36 -10.44 -5.30 0.79
CA GLN A 36 -11.20 -4.07 0.62
C GLN A 36 -10.33 -2.93 0.08
N ARG A 37 -9.04 -2.88 0.44
CA ARG A 37 -8.11 -1.92 -0.15
C ARG A 37 -7.86 -2.20 -1.62
N GLN A 38 -7.80 -3.47 -2.05
CA GLN A 38 -7.73 -3.81 -3.46
C GLN A 38 -8.98 -3.34 -4.22
N GLU A 39 -10.18 -3.57 -3.65
CA GLU A 39 -11.43 -3.03 -4.22
C GLU A 39 -11.42 -1.50 -4.32
N ILE A 40 -10.84 -0.80 -3.35
CA ILE A 40 -10.68 0.66 -3.38
C ILE A 40 -9.73 1.09 -4.50
N VAL A 41 -8.60 0.38 -4.70
CA VAL A 41 -7.63 0.66 -5.77
C VAL A 41 -8.31 0.53 -7.13
N GLU A 42 -9.03 -0.57 -7.37
CA GLU A 42 -9.77 -0.79 -8.61
C GLU A 42 -10.84 0.28 -8.80
N LYS A 43 -11.64 0.55 -7.77
CA LYS A 43 -12.73 1.54 -7.85
C LYS A 43 -12.21 2.96 -8.06
N TYR A 44 -11.06 3.32 -7.48
CA TYR A 44 -10.41 4.61 -7.71
C TYR A 44 -10.00 4.77 -9.18
N LYS A 45 -9.44 3.71 -9.77
CA LYS A 45 -9.10 3.66 -11.18
C LYS A 45 -10.33 3.81 -12.08
N ASP A 46 -11.41 3.11 -11.77
CA ASP A 46 -12.67 3.21 -12.52
C ASP A 46 -13.29 4.62 -12.46
N LEU A 47 -13.26 5.26 -11.28
CA LEU A 47 -13.88 6.57 -11.07
C LEU A 47 -13.08 7.72 -11.67
N TYR A 48 -11.75 7.63 -11.69
CA TYR A 48 -10.88 8.76 -12.02
C TYR A 48 -9.96 8.52 -13.21
N GLY A 49 -9.85 7.29 -13.72
CA GLY A 49 -8.89 6.92 -14.77
C GLY A 49 -7.44 7.11 -14.33
N ARG A 50 -7.18 7.05 -13.01
CA ARG A 50 -5.87 7.31 -12.39
C ARG A 50 -5.45 6.14 -11.52
N ASP A 51 -4.15 6.01 -11.34
CA ASP A 51 -3.57 5.00 -10.46
C ASP A 51 -3.47 5.57 -9.03
N LEU A 52 -4.15 4.94 -8.07
CA LEU A 52 -4.17 5.38 -6.67
C LEU A 52 -2.77 5.32 -6.04
N ARG A 53 -2.00 4.26 -6.35
CA ARG A 53 -0.64 4.09 -5.82
C ARG A 53 0.26 5.22 -6.29
N LYS A 54 0.18 5.56 -7.58
CA LYS A 54 0.92 6.67 -8.17
C LYS A 54 0.51 8.02 -7.59
N ASP A 55 -0.79 8.27 -7.47
CA ASP A 55 -1.29 9.51 -6.88
C ASP A 55 -0.78 9.69 -5.43
N LEU A 56 -0.68 8.61 -4.64
CA LEU A 56 -0.12 8.67 -3.30
C LEU A 56 1.40 8.88 -3.30
N MET A 57 2.12 8.27 -4.24
CA MET A 57 3.57 8.46 -4.41
C MET A 57 3.91 9.91 -4.80
N ASP A 58 3.08 10.55 -5.63
CA ASP A 58 3.29 11.94 -6.06
C ASP A 58 2.97 12.95 -4.94
N GLU A 59 2.14 12.58 -3.96
CA GLU A 59 1.66 13.45 -2.86
C GLU A 59 2.42 13.25 -1.55
N LEU A 60 2.97 12.06 -1.31
CA LEU A 60 3.64 11.70 -0.07
C LEU A 60 5.17 11.64 -0.26
N GLY A 61 5.89 11.55 0.85
CA GLY A 61 7.34 11.40 0.82
C GLY A 61 7.89 10.65 2.03
N GLY A 62 9.07 10.07 1.84
CA GLY A 62 9.86 9.45 2.90
C GLY A 62 9.20 8.21 3.51
N THR A 63 9.44 7.96 4.79
CA THR A 63 8.96 6.74 5.47
C THR A 63 7.44 6.64 5.55
N PHE A 64 6.74 7.78 5.50
CA PHE A 64 5.28 7.79 5.51
C PHE A 64 4.70 7.27 4.18
N GLU A 65 5.29 7.68 3.06
CA GLU A 65 4.96 7.15 1.73
C GLU A 65 5.18 5.64 1.69
N GLU A 66 6.37 5.16 2.12
CA GLU A 66 6.68 3.73 2.13
C GLU A 66 5.63 2.91 2.91
N ALA A 67 5.22 3.39 4.08
CA ALA A 67 4.21 2.72 4.90
C ALA A 67 2.82 2.71 4.26
N VAL A 68 2.42 3.81 3.60
CA VAL A 68 1.13 3.92 2.90
C VAL A 68 1.09 3.01 1.67
N LEU A 69 2.16 2.98 0.88
CA LEU A 69 2.25 2.12 -0.30
C LEU A 69 2.27 0.62 0.07
N ALA A 70 2.92 0.28 1.19
CA ALA A 70 2.91 -1.08 1.74
C ALA A 70 1.50 -1.51 2.18
N LEU A 71 0.69 -0.62 2.75
CA LEU A 71 -0.69 -0.94 3.09
C LEU A 71 -1.54 -1.26 1.85
N LEU A 72 -1.26 -0.63 0.71
CA LEU A 72 -1.97 -0.87 -0.54
C LEU A 72 -1.52 -2.15 -1.27
N ASP A 73 -0.31 -2.62 -1.03
CA ASP A 73 0.19 -3.84 -1.68
C ASP A 73 -0.66 -5.05 -1.30
N SER A 74 -0.87 -5.95 -2.27
CA SER A 74 -1.37 -7.28 -1.94
C SER A 74 -0.37 -7.96 -0.97
N PRO A 75 -0.80 -8.95 -0.16
CA PRO A 75 0.13 -9.65 0.73
C PRO A 75 1.37 -10.16 0.00
N ASN A 76 1.19 -10.73 -1.20
CA ASN A 76 2.27 -11.25 -2.03
C ASN A 76 3.19 -10.13 -2.54
N ASP A 77 2.63 -9.03 -3.04
CA ASP A 77 3.46 -7.90 -3.51
C ASP A 77 4.27 -7.28 -2.37
N LEU A 78 3.67 -7.16 -1.18
CA LEU A 78 4.36 -6.68 0.01
C LEU A 78 5.57 -7.58 0.33
N LEU A 79 5.36 -8.90 0.35
CA LEU A 79 6.40 -9.89 0.63
C LEU A 79 7.51 -9.86 -0.42
N VAL A 80 7.16 -9.82 -1.71
CA VAL A 80 8.11 -9.72 -2.82
C VAL A 80 8.92 -8.42 -2.72
N ASN A 81 8.27 -7.30 -2.41
CA ASN A 81 8.93 -6.02 -2.24
C ASN A 81 9.89 -6.03 -1.05
N ALA A 82 9.48 -6.61 0.08
CA ALA A 82 10.31 -6.74 1.28
C ALA A 82 11.53 -7.66 1.03
N LEU A 83 11.31 -8.80 0.36
CA LEU A 83 12.37 -9.72 -0.03
C LEU A 83 13.38 -9.06 -0.98
N ASN A 84 12.89 -8.40 -2.03
CA ASN A 84 13.74 -7.68 -2.97
C ASN A 84 14.53 -6.57 -2.27
N LYS A 85 13.94 -5.85 -1.31
CA LYS A 85 14.63 -4.82 -0.53
C LYS A 85 15.72 -5.42 0.37
N ALA A 86 15.48 -6.58 0.98
CA ALA A 86 16.47 -7.28 1.82
C ALA A 86 17.67 -7.82 1.02
N LEU A 87 17.45 -8.24 -0.23
CA LEU A 87 18.49 -8.75 -1.13
C LEU A 87 19.24 -7.65 -1.89
N LYS A 88 18.61 -6.49 -2.13
CA LYS A 88 19.16 -5.42 -2.94
C LYS A 88 20.00 -4.46 -2.09
N GLY A 89 21.32 -4.66 -2.05
CA GLY A 89 22.25 -3.78 -1.35
C GLY A 89 23.70 -4.25 -1.38
N HIS A 90 24.57 -3.55 -0.66
CA HIS A 90 25.88 -4.10 -0.30
C HIS A 90 25.69 -5.00 0.92
N GLY A 91 25.78 -6.31 0.71
CA GLY A 91 25.41 -7.31 1.72
C GLY A 91 23.93 -7.68 1.65
N THR A 92 23.48 -8.43 2.65
CA THR A 92 22.11 -8.95 2.74
C THR A 92 21.55 -8.56 4.10
N ASP A 93 20.31 -8.07 4.15
CA ASP A 93 19.59 -7.93 5.42
C ASP A 93 19.10 -9.31 5.87
N GLU A 94 20.02 -10.10 6.45
CA GLU A 94 19.77 -11.48 6.88
C GLU A 94 18.63 -11.57 7.90
N LYS A 95 18.46 -10.55 8.75
CA LYS A 95 17.39 -10.53 9.74
C LYS A 95 16.03 -10.45 9.07
N THR A 96 15.85 -9.47 8.18
CA THR A 96 14.60 -9.33 7.41
C THR A 96 14.35 -10.56 6.54
N LEU A 97 15.40 -11.13 5.93
CA LEU A 97 15.31 -12.34 5.13
C LEU A 97 14.84 -13.55 5.95
N ILE A 98 15.43 -13.77 7.13
CA ILE A 98 15.04 -14.87 8.03
C ILE A 98 13.61 -14.68 8.52
N ASP A 99 13.23 -13.47 8.95
CA ASP A 99 11.88 -13.19 9.43
C ASP A 99 10.83 -13.45 8.34
N ILE A 100 11.09 -13.04 7.09
CA ILE A 100 10.21 -13.34 5.95
C ILE A 100 10.12 -14.85 5.72
N LEU A 101 11.27 -15.54 5.59
CA LEU A 101 11.30 -16.98 5.29
C LEU A 101 10.69 -17.85 6.40
N CYS A 102 10.80 -17.43 7.66
CA CYS A 102 10.26 -18.17 8.80
C CYS A 102 8.76 -17.91 9.03
N CYS A 103 8.23 -16.78 8.56
CA CYS A 103 6.81 -16.45 8.68
C CYS A 103 5.96 -16.87 7.48
N LEU A 104 6.59 -17.15 6.32
CA LEU A 104 5.91 -17.65 5.13
C LEU A 104 5.52 -19.13 5.30
N THR A 105 4.25 -19.44 5.11
CA THR A 105 3.87 -20.85 4.91
C THR A 105 4.22 -21.27 3.47
N PRO A 106 4.41 -22.58 3.20
CA PRO A 106 4.64 -23.06 1.83
C PRO A 106 3.55 -22.61 0.84
N ASP A 107 2.32 -22.42 1.32
CA ASP A 107 1.17 -21.99 0.52
C ASP A 107 1.26 -20.51 0.06
N GLU A 108 2.08 -19.69 0.71
CA GLU A 108 2.32 -18.28 0.35
C GLU A 108 3.51 -18.13 -0.64
N LEU A 109 4.19 -19.22 -0.96
CA LEU A 109 5.36 -19.29 -1.85
C LEU A 109 5.03 -19.76 -3.28
N GLU A 110 3.80 -20.27 -3.51
CA GLU A 110 3.28 -20.68 -4.82
C GLU A 110 2.62 -19.53 -5.59
#